data_AF-A0A4P7RNG8-F1
#
_entry.id   AF-A0A4P7RNG8-F1
#
_cell.length_a   1.000
_cell.length_b   1.000
_cell.length_c   1.000
_cell.angle_alpha   90.00
_cell.angle_beta   90.00
_cell.angle_gamma   90.00
#
_symmetry.space_group_name_H-M   'P 1'
#
loop_
_entity.id
_entity.type
_entity.pdbx_description
1 polymer ?
#
loop_
_entity_poly.entity_id
_entity_poly.type
_entity_poly.pdbx_seq_one_letter_code
_entity_poly.pdbx_strand_id
1 'polypeptide(L)'
;MNRLRAYGAAVAAASFLVLAGCGSDVDGSATAPLATVDTDPPSVVRTTPATPPSPMTSAAPTTTASTTPAKSTTSSPPPTADPSQYESTAGFFYFTSPSGKFECAIVVTETSIAGCHGEFPRSVPRVAGSGAPESSVAPNTVEITAGSPARFLSSGDPRFHRFDGPAKQLPYGLTLAIPGSGRSNGLECRVEESSGVTCLDQVGHGFTVSDKVFELK
;
A
#
# COMPACT_ATOMS: atom_id res chain seq x y z
N MET A 1 5.27 -60.47 -23.80
CA MET A 1 6.47 -60.35 -24.65
C MET A 1 6.80 -58.87 -24.81
N ASN A 2 8.10 -58.52 -24.85
CA ASN A 2 8.72 -57.17 -24.83
C ASN A 2 8.95 -56.63 -23.41
N ARG A 3 10.02 -56.91 -22.64
CA ARG A 3 11.50 -56.84 -22.81
C ARG A 3 12.09 -55.42 -22.88
N LEU A 4 12.98 -55.15 -21.90
CA LEU A 4 14.08 -54.17 -21.81
C LEU A 4 13.67 -52.72 -21.42
N ARG A 5 14.38 -51.95 -20.58
CA ARG A 5 15.75 -52.03 -20.05
C ARG A 5 15.91 -51.03 -18.89
N ALA A 6 16.64 -51.40 -17.84
CA ALA A 6 17.20 -50.47 -16.86
C ALA A 6 18.59 -50.00 -17.34
N TYR A 7 18.86 -48.70 -17.27
CA TYR A 7 20.15 -47.99 -17.26
C TYR A 7 19.84 -46.62 -16.62
N GLY A 8 20.44 -46.11 -15.54
CA GLY A 8 21.77 -46.33 -14.99
C GLY A 8 22.73 -45.27 -15.55
N ALA A 9 22.83 -44.11 -14.90
CA ALA A 9 24.08 -43.31 -14.74
C ALA A 9 23.78 -41.98 -14.05
N ALA A 10 24.34 -41.80 -12.85
CA ALA A 10 24.45 -40.54 -12.16
C ALA A 10 25.52 -39.67 -12.84
N VAL A 11 25.23 -38.38 -13.05
CA VAL A 11 26.22 -37.38 -13.46
C VAL A 11 26.34 -36.38 -12.32
N ALA A 12 27.43 -36.49 -11.56
CA ALA A 12 27.87 -35.49 -10.61
C ALA A 12 28.61 -34.39 -11.37
N ALA A 13 28.04 -33.19 -11.42
CA ALA A 13 28.74 -32.00 -11.88
C ALA A 13 29.16 -31.17 -10.65
N ALA A 14 30.45 -31.22 -10.33
CA ALA A 14 31.07 -30.35 -9.34
C ALA A 14 31.48 -29.04 -10.04
N SER A 15 30.73 -27.97 -9.77
CA SER A 15 31.05 -26.62 -10.24
C SER A 15 31.74 -25.84 -9.11
N PHE A 16 33.06 -25.70 -9.20
CA PHE A 16 33.84 -24.74 -8.41
C PHE A 16 33.66 -23.34 -9.03
N LEU A 17 32.96 -22.44 -8.34
CA LEU A 17 32.90 -21.01 -8.67
C LEU A 17 33.82 -20.24 -7.72
N VAL A 18 34.90 -19.70 -8.28
CA VAL A 18 35.86 -18.84 -7.59
C VAL A 18 35.27 -17.42 -7.54
N LEU A 19 35.05 -16.90 -6.33
CA LEU A 19 34.70 -15.49 -6.11
C LEU A 19 35.94 -14.62 -6.34
N ALA A 20 35.90 -13.74 -7.35
CA ALA A 20 36.78 -12.59 -7.44
C ALA A 20 35.94 -11.32 -7.21
N GLY A 21 36.10 -10.74 -6.01
CA GLY A 21 35.56 -9.42 -5.69
C GLY A 21 36.50 -8.34 -6.19
N CYS A 22 35.98 -7.38 -6.94
CA CYS A 22 36.61 -6.08 -7.17
C CYS A 22 35.69 -5.03 -6.56
N GLY A 23 36.06 -4.56 -5.36
CA GLY A 23 35.57 -3.31 -4.81
C GLY A 23 36.33 -2.17 -5.46
N SER A 24 35.60 -1.15 -5.91
CA SER A 24 36.17 0.11 -6.36
C SER A 24 35.76 1.18 -5.34
N ASP A 25 36.69 1.54 -4.47
CA ASP A 25 36.58 2.73 -3.62
C ASP A 25 36.55 3.98 -4.52
N VAL A 26 35.54 4.82 -4.35
CA VAL A 26 35.46 6.15 -4.97
C VAL A 26 35.63 7.21 -3.88
N ASP A 27 36.86 7.71 -3.75
CA ASP A 27 37.18 8.93 -3.00
C ASP A 27 36.61 10.15 -3.74
N GLY A 28 35.35 10.48 -3.43
CA GLY A 28 34.69 11.70 -3.88
C GLY A 28 34.75 12.77 -2.80
N SER A 29 35.82 13.57 -2.77
CA SER A 29 35.87 14.82 -2.01
C SER A 29 34.93 15.85 -2.66
N ALA A 30 33.70 15.93 -2.16
CA ALA A 30 32.75 16.97 -2.54
C ALA A 30 32.94 18.20 -1.65
N THR A 31 33.68 19.18 -2.14
CA THR A 31 33.74 20.53 -1.58
C THR A 31 32.39 21.21 -1.77
N ALA A 32 31.53 21.18 -0.75
CA ALA A 32 30.35 22.03 -0.70
C ALA A 32 30.72 23.43 -0.20
N PRO A 33 30.27 24.52 -0.86
CA PRO A 33 30.46 25.86 -0.34
C PRO A 33 29.62 26.06 0.94
N LEU A 34 30.24 26.72 1.93
CA LEU A 34 29.61 27.15 3.17
C LEU A 34 28.38 28.02 2.87
N ALA A 35 27.19 27.50 3.19
CA ALA A 35 26.01 28.32 3.34
C ALA A 35 26.13 29.11 4.64
N THR A 36 26.16 30.44 4.53
CA THR A 36 26.06 31.38 5.65
C THR A 36 24.73 31.16 6.36
N VAL A 37 24.80 30.80 7.64
CA VAL A 37 23.66 30.76 8.55
C VAL A 37 23.27 32.21 8.86
N ASP A 38 22.15 32.65 8.31
CA ASP A 38 21.47 33.88 8.71
C ASP A 38 20.67 33.59 9.98
N THR A 39 21.21 33.99 11.12
CA THR A 39 20.52 33.96 12.41
C THR A 39 19.71 35.24 12.58
N ASP A 40 18.47 35.25 12.08
CA ASP A 40 17.46 36.23 12.49
C ASP A 40 16.54 35.60 13.55
N PRO A 41 16.52 36.10 14.80
CA PRO A 41 15.60 35.62 15.82
C PRO A 41 14.19 36.20 15.60
N PRO A 42 13.10 35.40 15.66
CA PRO A 42 11.76 35.95 15.58
C PRO A 42 11.45 36.80 16.82
N SER A 43 11.06 38.05 16.57
CA SER A 43 10.49 38.94 17.59
C SER A 43 9.26 38.31 18.24
N VAL A 44 9.36 38.07 19.54
CA VAL A 44 8.26 37.59 20.38
C VAL A 44 7.27 38.74 20.59
N VAL A 45 6.14 38.71 19.89
CA VAL A 45 4.99 39.57 20.22
C VAL A 45 4.30 39.00 21.45
N ARG A 46 4.52 39.66 22.59
CA ARG A 46 3.84 39.41 23.86
C ARG A 46 2.48 40.09 23.84
N THR A 47 1.41 39.33 23.61
CA THR A 47 0.04 39.82 23.80
C THR A 47 -0.43 39.48 25.23
N THR A 48 -0.95 40.49 25.91
CA THR A 48 -1.48 40.46 27.28
C THR A 48 -2.73 39.57 27.43
N PRO A 49 -3.02 39.04 28.63
CA PRO A 49 -4.26 38.33 28.91
C PRO A 49 -5.43 39.32 29.03
N ALA A 50 -6.48 39.12 28.23
CA ALA A 50 -7.75 39.82 28.39
C ALA A 50 -8.70 39.00 29.27
N THR A 51 -9.22 39.66 30.30
CA THR A 51 -10.25 39.23 31.26
C THR A 51 -11.50 38.65 30.60
N PRO A 52 -12.12 37.59 31.16
CA PRO A 52 -13.37 37.03 30.64
C PRO A 52 -14.59 37.87 31.05
N PRO A 53 -15.51 38.22 30.13
CA PRO A 53 -16.82 38.74 30.50
C PRO A 53 -17.82 37.61 30.82
N SER A 54 -18.60 37.81 31.88
CA SER A 54 -19.74 37.02 32.34
C SER A 54 -20.83 36.80 31.26
N PRO A 55 -21.68 35.76 31.40
CA PRO A 55 -22.62 35.36 30.36
C PRO A 55 -23.82 36.31 30.29
N MET A 56 -24.09 36.85 29.10
CA MET A 56 -25.39 37.45 28.76
C MET A 56 -26.23 36.43 28.00
N THR A 57 -27.38 36.09 28.58
CA THR A 57 -28.48 35.36 27.96
C THR A 57 -28.98 36.16 26.75
N SER A 58 -28.85 35.59 25.55
CA SER A 58 -29.45 36.12 24.32
C SER A 58 -30.30 35.04 23.67
N ALA A 59 -31.57 35.38 23.40
CA ALA A 59 -32.59 34.49 22.90
C ALA A 59 -32.28 33.98 21.49
N ALA A 60 -32.48 32.67 21.30
CA ALA A 60 -32.32 32.00 20.01
C ALA A 60 -33.42 32.41 19.01
N PRO A 61 -33.09 32.73 17.75
CA PRO A 61 -34.09 32.77 16.70
C PRO A 61 -34.50 31.33 16.33
N THR A 62 -35.81 31.08 16.35
CA THR A 62 -36.41 29.80 15.95
C THR A 62 -36.36 29.68 14.42
N THR A 63 -35.33 29.03 13.89
CA THR A 63 -35.28 28.65 12.48
C THR A 63 -36.09 27.37 12.28
N THR A 64 -37.26 27.49 11.65
CA THR A 64 -38.08 26.35 11.22
C THR A 64 -37.29 25.52 10.21
N ALA A 65 -36.71 24.41 10.67
CA ALA A 65 -36.11 23.42 9.79
C ALA A 65 -37.24 22.66 9.07
N SER A 66 -37.46 22.96 7.78
CA SER A 66 -38.22 22.08 6.89
C SER A 66 -37.50 20.73 6.82
N THR A 67 -38.07 19.73 7.46
CA THR A 67 -37.61 18.34 7.39
C THR A 67 -37.93 17.79 6.00
N THR A 68 -37.01 17.96 5.06
CA THR A 68 -37.00 17.16 3.83
C THR A 68 -36.77 15.70 4.23
N PRO A 69 -37.64 14.75 3.87
CA PRO A 69 -37.40 13.34 4.14
C PRO A 69 -36.08 12.91 3.49
N ALA A 70 -35.12 12.45 4.29
CA ALA A 70 -33.90 11.83 3.79
C ALA A 70 -34.32 10.63 2.95
N LYS A 71 -34.19 10.76 1.63
CA LYS A 71 -34.38 9.66 0.68
C LYS A 71 -33.35 8.60 1.06
N SER A 72 -33.80 7.50 1.64
CA SER A 72 -32.99 6.32 1.86
C SER A 72 -32.51 5.83 0.49
N THR A 73 -31.28 6.20 0.11
CA THR A 73 -30.59 5.56 -0.99
C THR A 73 -30.26 4.16 -0.49
N THR A 74 -31.06 3.18 -0.92
CA THR A 74 -30.65 1.79 -0.91
C THR A 74 -29.34 1.73 -1.69
N SER A 75 -28.22 1.66 -0.97
CA SER A 75 -26.90 1.53 -1.58
C SER A 75 -26.87 0.18 -2.26
N SER A 76 -26.97 0.16 -3.59
CA SER A 76 -26.63 -1.03 -4.36
C SER A 76 -25.21 -1.44 -3.97
N PRO A 77 -24.92 -2.75 -3.83
CA PRO A 77 -23.55 -3.19 -3.64
C PRO A 77 -22.68 -2.64 -4.78
N PRO A 78 -21.43 -2.23 -4.49
CA PRO A 78 -20.54 -1.71 -5.51
C PRO A 78 -20.34 -2.76 -6.62
N PRO A 79 -20.20 -2.33 -7.89
CA PRO A 79 -19.99 -3.28 -8.98
C PRO A 79 -18.70 -4.08 -8.76
N THR A 80 -18.80 -5.39 -8.95
CA THR A 80 -17.68 -6.33 -8.79
C THR A 80 -17.08 -6.68 -10.14
N ALA A 81 -15.77 -6.68 -10.24
CA ALA A 81 -15.02 -7.12 -11.39
C ALA A 81 -14.98 -8.67 -11.46
N ASP A 82 -14.86 -9.22 -12.67
CA ASP A 82 -14.64 -10.66 -12.86
C ASP A 82 -13.19 -11.03 -12.47
N PRO A 83 -12.98 -11.83 -11.41
CA PRO A 83 -11.64 -12.17 -10.91
C PRO A 83 -10.74 -12.86 -11.93
N SER A 84 -11.32 -13.65 -12.83
CA SER A 84 -10.56 -14.43 -13.83
C SER A 84 -9.77 -13.54 -14.78
N GLN A 85 -10.18 -12.28 -14.93
CA GLN A 85 -9.50 -11.30 -15.78
C GLN A 85 -8.24 -10.69 -15.14
N TYR A 86 -8.05 -10.90 -13.85
CA TYR A 86 -6.93 -10.38 -13.07
C TYR A 86 -6.00 -11.49 -12.58
N GLU A 87 -6.39 -12.76 -12.75
CA GLU A 87 -5.59 -13.91 -12.36
C GLU A 87 -4.39 -14.10 -13.30
N SER A 88 -3.19 -14.17 -12.74
CA SER A 88 -1.96 -14.48 -13.48
C SER A 88 -1.63 -15.96 -13.45
N THR A 89 -1.75 -16.54 -12.26
CA THR A 89 -1.48 -17.94 -11.93
C THR A 89 -2.38 -18.26 -10.75
N ALA A 90 -2.73 -19.53 -10.57
CA ALA A 90 -3.65 -19.99 -9.53
C ALA A 90 -3.40 -19.29 -8.18
N GLY A 91 -4.36 -18.48 -7.74
CA GLY A 91 -4.31 -17.76 -6.46
C GLY A 91 -3.57 -16.42 -6.47
N PHE A 92 -3.11 -15.91 -7.62
CA PHE A 92 -2.43 -14.62 -7.75
C PHE A 92 -3.19 -13.70 -8.69
N PHE A 93 -3.79 -12.65 -8.12
CA PHE A 93 -4.64 -11.70 -8.84
C PHE A 93 -3.99 -10.32 -8.83
N TYR A 94 -3.55 -9.84 -9.99
CA TYR A 94 -2.84 -8.56 -10.12
C TYR A 94 -3.69 -7.52 -10.82
N PHE A 95 -3.60 -6.27 -10.35
CA PHE A 95 -4.20 -5.13 -11.04
C PHE A 95 -3.37 -3.88 -10.85
N THR A 96 -3.51 -2.94 -11.78
CA THR A 96 -2.94 -1.60 -11.67
C THR A 96 -4.07 -0.58 -11.48
N SER A 97 -3.86 0.41 -10.63
CA SER A 97 -4.80 1.55 -10.54
C SER A 97 -4.87 2.31 -11.88
N PRO A 98 -6.01 2.90 -12.28
CA PRO A 98 -6.10 3.59 -13.57
C PRO A 98 -5.14 4.79 -13.70
N SER A 99 -4.75 5.40 -12.58
CA SER A 99 -3.74 6.47 -12.52
C SER A 99 -2.31 5.96 -12.75
N GLY A 100 -2.07 4.65 -12.71
CA GLY A 100 -0.75 4.03 -12.81
C GLY A 100 0.14 4.23 -11.58
N LYS A 101 -0.38 4.83 -10.49
CA LYS A 101 0.41 5.14 -9.28
C LYS A 101 0.65 3.94 -8.38
N PHE A 102 -0.26 2.98 -8.42
CA PHE A 102 -0.21 1.77 -7.62
C PHE A 102 -0.40 0.53 -8.47
N GLU A 103 0.46 -0.45 -8.23
CA GLU A 103 0.36 -1.81 -8.71
C GLU A 103 0.09 -2.71 -7.53
N CYS A 104 -0.98 -3.50 -7.62
CA CYS A 104 -1.53 -4.20 -6.49
C CYS A 104 -1.76 -5.66 -6.84
N ALA A 105 -1.80 -6.49 -5.80
CA ALA A 105 -2.22 -7.87 -5.97
C ALA A 105 -2.97 -8.39 -4.74
N ILE A 106 -3.81 -9.39 -4.98
CA ILE A 106 -4.36 -10.27 -3.96
C ILE A 106 -3.75 -11.65 -4.19
N VAL A 107 -3.12 -12.20 -3.17
CA VAL A 107 -2.43 -13.50 -3.18
C VAL A 107 -3.12 -14.41 -2.18
N VAL A 108 -3.65 -15.53 -2.66
CA VAL A 108 -4.36 -16.54 -1.86
C VAL A 108 -3.51 -17.80 -1.83
N THR A 109 -2.83 -18.00 -0.71
CA THR A 109 -2.07 -19.23 -0.42
C THR A 109 -2.71 -19.93 0.79
N GLU A 110 -1.93 -20.26 1.82
CA GLU A 110 -2.48 -20.65 3.12
C GLU A 110 -3.25 -19.49 3.76
N THR A 111 -2.77 -18.26 3.55
CA THR A 111 -3.41 -17.01 3.97
C THR A 111 -3.64 -16.08 2.78
N SER A 112 -4.74 -15.34 2.81
CA SER A 112 -4.99 -14.24 1.88
C SER A 112 -4.19 -13.00 2.27
N ILE A 113 -3.46 -12.43 1.32
CA ILE A 113 -2.71 -11.18 1.47
C ILE A 113 -3.08 -10.26 0.31
N ALA A 114 -3.34 -8.99 0.59
CA ALA A 114 -3.49 -7.96 -0.43
C ALA A 114 -2.47 -6.85 -0.18
N GLY A 115 -1.93 -6.28 -1.23
CA GLY A 115 -1.00 -5.18 -1.08
C GLY A 115 -0.80 -4.40 -2.36
N CYS A 116 -0.19 -3.23 -2.21
CA CYS A 116 0.12 -2.33 -3.31
C CYS A 116 1.55 -1.83 -3.20
N HIS A 117 2.23 -1.84 -4.34
CA HIS A 117 3.47 -1.12 -4.60
C HIS A 117 3.19 0.23 -5.23
N GLY A 118 3.92 1.25 -4.79
CA GLY A 118 3.79 2.59 -5.32
C GLY A 118 4.62 3.60 -4.54
N GLU A 119 4.49 4.86 -4.91
CA GLU A 119 5.07 5.98 -4.17
C GLU A 119 4.04 6.50 -3.16
N PHE A 120 4.47 6.64 -1.90
CA PHE A 120 3.63 7.08 -0.81
C PHE A 120 3.93 8.53 -0.40
N PRO A 121 2.97 9.24 0.22
CA PRO A 121 3.20 10.56 0.78
C PRO A 121 4.39 10.56 1.75
N ARG A 122 5.17 11.65 1.77
CA ARG A 122 6.31 11.82 2.68
C ARG A 122 5.95 11.77 4.17
N SER A 123 4.66 11.93 4.49
CA SER A 123 4.12 11.83 5.85
C SER A 123 3.97 10.39 6.35
N VAL A 124 4.07 9.37 5.48
CA VAL A 124 4.06 7.98 5.93
C VAL A 124 5.30 7.70 6.77
N PRO A 125 5.17 7.03 7.93
CA PRO A 125 6.31 6.63 8.75
C PRO A 125 7.34 5.83 7.96
N ARG A 126 8.62 6.12 8.21
CA ARG A 126 9.71 5.32 7.64
C ARG A 126 9.73 3.93 8.24
N VAL A 127 10.20 2.96 7.45
CA VAL A 127 10.22 1.53 7.78
C VAL A 127 11.62 0.97 7.61
N ALA A 128 11.88 -0.22 8.17
CA ALA A 128 13.15 -0.91 7.97
C ALA A 128 13.38 -1.23 6.48
N GLY A 129 14.60 -1.04 6.00
CA GLY A 129 14.96 -1.31 4.60
C GLY A 129 15.01 -2.79 4.27
N SER A 130 14.51 -3.17 3.09
CA SER A 130 14.67 -4.53 2.57
C SER A 130 16.16 -4.87 2.41
N GLY A 131 16.64 -5.90 3.10
CA GLY A 131 18.05 -6.30 3.10
C GLY A 131 18.99 -5.39 3.93
N ALA A 132 18.44 -4.33 4.56
CA ALA A 132 19.18 -3.41 5.42
C ALA A 132 18.29 -2.98 6.61
N PRO A 133 18.02 -3.89 7.57
CA PRO A 133 17.04 -3.65 8.64
C PRO A 133 17.42 -2.50 9.58
N GLU A 134 18.71 -2.20 9.72
CA GLU A 134 19.22 -1.06 10.51
C GLU A 134 18.99 0.30 9.84
N SER A 135 18.63 0.29 8.54
CA SER A 135 18.34 1.50 7.77
C SER A 135 16.85 1.83 7.81
N SER A 136 16.54 3.09 8.13
CA SER A 136 15.19 3.62 8.04
C SER A 136 14.97 4.28 6.67
N VAL A 137 14.02 3.75 5.88
CA VAL A 137 13.73 4.18 4.51
C VAL A 137 12.27 4.56 4.31
N ALA A 138 11.97 5.30 3.24
CA ALA A 138 10.58 5.50 2.85
C ALA A 138 9.96 4.15 2.43
N PRO A 139 8.72 3.84 2.82
CA PRO A 139 8.07 2.62 2.38
C PRO A 139 7.80 2.68 0.87
N ASN A 140 7.80 1.51 0.25
CA ASN A 140 7.40 1.32 -1.15
C ASN A 140 6.30 0.27 -1.28
N THR A 141 5.78 -0.24 -0.15
CA THR A 141 4.70 -1.22 -0.09
C THR A 141 3.75 -0.93 1.05
N VAL A 142 2.46 -1.18 0.84
CA VAL A 142 1.47 -1.41 1.89
C VAL A 142 0.87 -2.80 1.71
N GLU A 143 0.60 -3.51 2.79
CA GLU A 143 -0.08 -4.81 2.74
C GLU A 143 -1.06 -5.01 3.90
N ILE A 144 -2.01 -5.91 3.66
CA ILE A 144 -2.88 -6.53 4.66
C ILE A 144 -2.75 -8.04 4.55
N THR A 145 -2.71 -8.71 5.69
CA THR A 145 -2.95 -10.16 5.78
C THR A 145 -4.33 -10.33 6.41
N ALA A 146 -5.19 -11.16 5.83
CA ALA A 146 -6.55 -11.34 6.35
C ALA A 146 -6.56 -11.66 7.84
N GLY A 147 -7.34 -10.91 8.62
CA GLY A 147 -7.40 -11.01 10.08
C GLY A 147 -6.27 -10.28 10.83
N SER A 148 -5.48 -9.45 10.16
CA SER A 148 -4.41 -8.65 10.78
C SER A 148 -4.42 -7.20 10.27
N PRO A 149 -4.04 -6.22 11.11
CA PRO A 149 -3.96 -4.83 10.68
C PRO A 149 -3.02 -4.63 9.49
N ALA A 150 -3.35 -3.63 8.66
CA ALA A 150 -2.49 -3.22 7.57
C ALA A 150 -1.17 -2.63 8.06
N ARG A 151 -0.14 -2.69 7.21
CA ARG A 151 1.18 -2.10 7.50
C ARG A 151 1.92 -1.65 6.26
N PHE A 152 2.81 -0.69 6.45
CA PHE A 152 3.79 -0.27 5.45
C PHE A 152 5.08 -1.08 5.56
N LEU A 153 5.73 -1.31 4.41
CA LEU A 153 6.96 -2.07 4.28
C LEU A 153 7.90 -1.40 3.26
N SER A 154 9.17 -1.79 3.35
CA SER A 154 10.11 -1.71 2.23
C SER A 154 10.30 -3.13 1.70
N SER A 155 9.88 -3.40 0.46
CA SER A 155 10.12 -4.68 -0.22
C SER A 155 11.08 -4.49 -1.39
N GLY A 156 12.13 -5.31 -1.43
CA GLY A 156 13.14 -5.32 -2.50
C GLY A 156 12.65 -6.01 -3.76
N ASP A 157 12.05 -7.19 -3.62
CA ASP A 157 11.29 -7.85 -4.68
C ASP A 157 9.81 -7.48 -4.54
N PRO A 158 9.23 -6.73 -5.49
CA PRO A 158 7.88 -6.25 -5.34
C PRO A 158 6.85 -7.36 -5.57
N ARG A 159 6.41 -8.03 -4.49
CA ARG A 159 5.42 -9.13 -4.50
C ARG A 159 4.10 -8.76 -5.19
N PHE A 160 3.72 -7.49 -5.13
CA PHE A 160 2.47 -6.98 -5.70
C PHE A 160 2.64 -6.32 -7.09
N HIS A 161 3.83 -6.48 -7.70
CA HIS A 161 4.15 -6.02 -9.05
C HIS A 161 4.36 -7.21 -9.98
N ARG A 162 4.10 -7.00 -11.27
CA ARG A 162 4.36 -7.98 -12.33
C ARG A 162 5.61 -7.60 -13.11
N PHE A 163 6.53 -8.55 -13.28
CA PHE A 163 7.75 -8.33 -14.05
C PHE A 163 7.60 -8.55 -15.55
N ASP A 164 6.53 -9.19 -15.99
CA ASP A 164 6.24 -9.49 -17.40
C ASP A 164 5.40 -8.40 -18.09
N GLY A 165 5.14 -7.28 -17.41
CA GLY A 165 4.40 -6.13 -17.89
C GLY A 165 3.40 -5.62 -16.85
N PRO A 166 2.85 -4.41 -17.04
CA PRO A 166 1.86 -3.86 -16.12
C PRO A 166 0.63 -4.77 -16.07
N ALA A 167 0.08 -4.94 -14.87
CA ALA A 167 -1.16 -5.69 -14.71
C ALA A 167 -2.35 -4.96 -15.36
N LYS A 168 -3.44 -5.70 -15.60
CA LYS A 168 -4.68 -5.11 -16.10
C LYS A 168 -5.17 -4.02 -15.15
N GLN A 169 -5.66 -2.92 -15.69
CA GLN A 169 -6.24 -1.87 -14.85
C GLN A 169 -7.55 -2.33 -14.22
N LEU A 170 -7.71 -2.10 -12.91
CA LEU A 170 -9.00 -2.19 -12.23
C LEU A 170 -9.69 -0.82 -12.35
N PRO A 171 -10.78 -0.67 -13.14
CA PRO A 171 -11.41 0.62 -13.37
C PRO A 171 -11.93 1.28 -12.08
N TYR A 172 -12.01 2.61 -12.09
CA TYR A 172 -12.58 3.33 -10.96
C TYR A 172 -14.01 2.88 -10.67
N GLY A 173 -14.33 2.78 -9.38
CA GLY A 173 -15.62 2.35 -8.87
C GLY A 173 -15.80 0.83 -8.78
N LEU A 174 -14.96 0.03 -9.43
CA LEU A 174 -15.05 -1.44 -9.41
C LEU A 174 -14.30 -2.06 -8.23
N THR A 175 -14.87 -3.13 -7.69
CA THR A 175 -14.28 -3.94 -6.62
C THR A 175 -13.79 -5.27 -7.18
N LEU A 176 -12.53 -5.62 -6.93
CA LEU A 176 -12.01 -6.97 -7.10
C LEU A 176 -12.11 -7.70 -5.75
N ALA A 177 -13.06 -8.63 -5.65
CA ALA A 177 -13.28 -9.42 -4.44
C ALA A 177 -12.81 -10.86 -4.68
N ILE A 178 -11.90 -11.34 -3.82
CA ILE A 178 -11.30 -12.66 -3.94
C ILE A 178 -11.63 -13.47 -2.67
N PRO A 179 -12.26 -14.65 -2.80
CA PRO A 179 -12.49 -15.52 -1.65
C PRO A 179 -11.15 -15.98 -1.07
N GLY A 180 -11.11 -16.16 0.25
CA GLY A 180 -9.90 -16.62 0.90
C GLY A 180 -9.63 -18.10 0.67
N SER A 181 -8.58 -18.60 1.33
CA SER A 181 -8.37 -20.04 1.43
C SER A 181 -9.36 -20.64 2.43
N GLY A 182 -9.56 -21.96 2.43
CA GLY A 182 -10.35 -22.62 3.50
C GLY A 182 -9.84 -22.39 4.94
N ARG A 183 -8.73 -21.65 5.11
CA ARG A 183 -8.10 -21.27 6.39
C ARG A 183 -8.06 -19.76 6.64
N SER A 184 -8.45 -18.92 5.68
CA SER A 184 -8.35 -17.46 5.80
C SER A 184 -9.55 -16.75 5.17
N ASN A 185 -9.86 -15.55 5.64
CA ASN A 185 -10.94 -14.75 5.07
C ASN A 185 -10.57 -14.26 3.67
N GLY A 186 -11.59 -13.91 2.88
CA GLY A 186 -11.39 -13.23 1.60
C GLY A 186 -10.94 -11.78 1.79
N LEU A 187 -10.43 -11.22 0.69
CA LEU A 187 -10.00 -9.83 0.60
C LEU A 187 -10.70 -9.17 -0.58
N GLU A 188 -11.03 -7.89 -0.41
CA GLU A 188 -11.56 -7.06 -1.48
C GLU A 188 -10.70 -5.82 -1.67
N CYS A 189 -10.43 -5.48 -2.92
CA CYS A 189 -9.75 -4.23 -3.28
C CYS A 189 -10.62 -3.43 -4.25
N ARG A 190 -10.71 -2.13 -4.04
CA ARG A 190 -11.48 -1.19 -4.86
C ARG A 190 -10.63 0.02 -5.18
N VAL A 191 -10.79 0.57 -6.38
CA VAL A 191 -10.15 1.82 -6.77
C VAL A 191 -11.18 2.92 -6.89
N GLU A 192 -10.99 4.00 -6.16
CA GLU A 192 -11.79 5.22 -6.22
C GLU A 192 -10.91 6.36 -6.75
N GLU A 193 -11.48 7.21 -7.61
CA GLU A 193 -10.71 8.30 -8.22
C GLU A 193 -10.23 9.33 -7.18
N SER A 194 -11.04 9.55 -6.14
CA SER A 194 -10.79 10.57 -5.11
C SER A 194 -9.89 10.09 -3.97
N SER A 195 -9.95 8.80 -3.60
CA SER A 195 -9.24 8.25 -2.44
C SER A 195 -8.15 7.23 -2.78
N GLY A 196 -8.08 6.78 -4.04
CA GLY A 196 -7.08 5.81 -4.49
C GLY A 196 -7.51 4.36 -4.27
N VAL A 197 -6.55 3.49 -3.93
CA VAL A 197 -6.80 2.07 -3.75
C VAL A 197 -7.15 1.78 -2.29
N THR A 198 -8.27 1.10 -2.08
CA THR A 198 -8.67 0.58 -0.77
C THR A 198 -8.70 -0.93 -0.82
N CYS A 199 -8.04 -1.60 0.12
CA CYS A 199 -8.14 -3.04 0.30
C CYS A 199 -8.56 -3.37 1.73
N LEU A 200 -9.54 -4.26 1.88
CA LEU A 200 -10.15 -4.63 3.16
C LEU A 200 -10.28 -6.16 3.26
N ASP A 201 -10.27 -6.64 4.50
CA ASP A 201 -10.79 -7.96 4.84
C ASP A 201 -12.26 -7.88 5.31
N GLN A 202 -12.86 -9.03 5.57
CA GLN A 202 -14.26 -9.12 5.97
C GLN A 202 -14.56 -8.54 7.37
N VAL A 203 -13.55 -8.32 8.21
CA VAL A 203 -13.71 -7.76 9.56
C VAL A 203 -13.35 -6.28 9.63
N GLY A 204 -12.93 -5.69 8.51
CA GLY A 204 -12.68 -4.26 8.35
C GLY A 204 -11.22 -3.84 8.50
N HIS A 205 -10.28 -4.79 8.68
CA HIS A 205 -8.86 -4.46 8.60
C HIS A 205 -8.49 -4.15 7.17
N GLY A 206 -7.60 -3.19 6.98
CA GLY A 206 -7.32 -2.75 5.63
C GLY A 206 -6.51 -1.49 5.50
N PHE A 207 -6.39 -1.02 4.28
CA PHE A 207 -5.77 0.27 3.98
C PHE A 207 -6.54 1.02 2.91
N THR A 208 -6.35 2.33 2.89
CA THR A 208 -6.66 3.19 1.75
C THR A 208 -5.39 3.98 1.43
N VAL A 209 -4.94 3.98 0.17
CA VAL A 209 -3.70 4.65 -0.25
C VAL A 209 -3.86 5.36 -1.58
N SER A 210 -3.23 6.53 -1.64
CA SER A 210 -3.03 7.35 -2.84
C SER A 210 -1.66 8.01 -2.76
N ASP A 211 -1.30 8.81 -3.77
CA ASP A 211 -0.08 9.64 -3.77
C ASP A 211 -0.17 10.85 -2.81
N LYS A 212 -1.33 11.09 -2.17
CA LYS A 212 -1.58 12.26 -1.31
C LYS A 212 -1.99 11.91 0.11
N VAL A 213 -2.84 10.90 0.26
CA VAL A 213 -3.44 10.50 1.53
C VAL A 213 -3.32 8.99 1.72
N PHE A 214 -3.24 8.58 2.98
CA PHE A 214 -3.23 7.19 3.38
C PHE A 214 -4.00 6.99 4.69
N GLU A 215 -4.51 5.78 4.90
CA GLU A 215 -5.21 5.35 6.10
C GLU A 215 -4.96 3.85 6.30
N LEU A 216 -4.65 3.42 7.53
CA LEU A 216 -4.62 2.02 7.93
C LEU A 216 -5.80 1.75 8.87
N LYS A 217 -6.46 0.61 8.71
CA LYS A 217 -7.69 0.18 9.39
C LYS A 217 -7.46 -1.15 10.10
#